data_AF-D8J7D3-F1
#
_entry.id   AF-D8J7D3-F1
#
_cell.length_a   1.000
_cell.length_b   1.000
_cell.length_c   1.000
_cell.angle_alpha   90.00
_cell.angle_beta   90.00
_cell.angle_gamma   90.00
#
_symmetry.space_group_name_H-M   'P 1'
#
loop_
_entity.id
_entity.type
_entity.pdbx_description
1 polymer ?
#
loop_
_entity_poly.entity_id
_entity_poly.type
_entity_poly.pdbx_seq_one_letter_code
_entity_poly.pdbx_strand_id
1 'polypeptide(L)'
;MTIADICNVTQAHIHLGSEGEDGPVVAWLYPEGGMEPERIGGRFSGILTEDSITAEDLVGEWEVADFEDVVGTFEQVGAYVNVHTEQYPDGEIRGQILPPHE
;
A
#
# COMPACT_ATOMS: atom_id res chain seq x y z
N MET A 1 4.54 -8.10 3.18
CA MET A 1 3.10 -8.40 3.22
C MET A 1 2.78 -9.77 2.63
N THR A 2 2.13 -10.64 3.40
CA THR A 2 1.58 -11.92 2.91
C THR A 2 0.10 -11.76 2.57
N ILE A 3 -0.33 -12.33 1.44
CA ILE A 3 -1.73 -12.38 1.00
C ILE A 3 -2.11 -13.82 0.68
N ALA A 4 -3.37 -14.17 0.91
CA ALA A 4 -3.89 -15.50 0.65
C ALA A 4 -5.17 -15.44 -0.17
N ASP A 5 -5.33 -16.44 -1.02
CA ASP A 5 -6.54 -16.76 -1.76
C ASP A 5 -7.13 -15.63 -2.65
N ILE A 6 -6.27 -14.75 -3.17
CA ILE A 6 -6.66 -13.64 -4.05
C ILE A 6 -6.44 -13.99 -5.54
N CYS A 7 -7.24 -13.43 -6.46
CA CYS A 7 -7.13 -13.74 -7.88
C CYS A 7 -6.86 -12.49 -8.73
N ASN A 8 -5.88 -12.57 -9.64
CA ASN A 8 -5.54 -11.53 -10.60
C ASN A 8 -5.13 -10.20 -9.94
N VAL A 9 -4.18 -10.24 -9.01
CA VAL A 9 -3.60 -9.04 -8.38
C VAL A 9 -2.91 -8.18 -9.44
N THR A 10 -3.10 -6.87 -9.36
CA THR A 10 -2.53 -5.90 -10.32
C THR A 10 -1.64 -4.85 -9.66
N GLN A 11 -1.95 -4.46 -8.43
CA GLN A 11 -1.24 -3.41 -7.69
C GLN A 11 -1.41 -3.61 -6.18
N ALA A 12 -0.49 -3.06 -5.40
CA ALA A 12 -0.72 -2.78 -4.00
C ALA A 12 -0.04 -1.47 -3.58
N HIS A 13 -0.70 -0.69 -2.74
CA HIS A 13 -0.23 0.63 -2.32
C HIS A 13 -0.41 0.85 -0.81
N ILE A 14 0.39 1.76 -0.24
CA ILE A 14 0.09 2.42 1.02
C ILE A 14 -0.64 3.72 0.71
N HIS A 15 -1.75 3.95 1.38
CA HIS A 15 -2.50 5.19 1.37
C HIS A 15 -2.51 5.84 2.76
N LEU A 16 -2.67 7.16 2.79
CA LEU A 16 -2.91 7.92 4.00
C LEU A 16 -4.42 8.04 4.24
N GLY A 17 -4.93 7.62 5.39
CA GLY A 17 -6.37 7.76 5.69
C GLY A 17 -6.88 6.83 6.80
N SER A 18 -7.90 7.31 7.51
CA SER A 18 -8.51 6.62 8.64
C SER A 18 -9.41 5.47 8.19
N GLU A 19 -10.02 4.72 9.12
CA GLU A 19 -10.95 3.65 8.76
C GLU A 19 -12.20 4.18 8.04
N GLY A 20 -12.39 3.73 6.79
CA GLY A 20 -13.51 4.13 5.96
C GLY A 20 -13.30 5.43 5.17
N GLU A 21 -12.14 6.07 5.29
CA GLU A 21 -11.80 7.29 4.54
C GLU A 21 -10.71 7.02 3.50
N ASP A 22 -10.97 7.36 2.24
CA ASP A 22 -9.96 7.26 1.19
C ASP A 22 -9.00 8.45 1.23
N GLY A 23 -7.74 8.20 0.88
CA GLY A 23 -6.76 9.28 0.74
C GLY A 23 -5.64 8.97 -0.24
N PRO A 24 -4.64 9.85 -0.33
CA PRO A 24 -3.62 9.80 -1.37
C PRO A 24 -2.73 8.56 -1.22
N VAL A 25 -2.18 8.09 -2.34
CA VAL A 25 -1.12 7.08 -2.35
C VAL A 25 0.15 7.71 -1.80
N VAL A 26 0.79 7.02 -0.86
CA VAL A 26 2.06 7.43 -0.23
C VAL A 26 3.22 6.60 -0.77
N ALA A 27 3.02 5.31 -1.02
CA ALA A 27 4.06 4.42 -1.53
C ALA A 27 3.45 3.26 -2.33
N TRP A 28 4.20 2.75 -3.31
CA TRP A 28 3.86 1.52 -4.03
C TRP A 28 4.50 0.31 -3.35
N LEU A 29 3.72 -0.76 -3.19
CA LEU A 29 4.16 -2.04 -2.64
C LEU A 29 4.27 -3.13 -3.71
N TYR A 30 3.46 -3.04 -4.77
CA TYR A 30 3.49 -3.95 -5.91
C TYR A 30 2.96 -3.26 -7.17
N PRO A 31 3.60 -3.44 -8.34
CA PRO A 31 4.88 -4.11 -8.54
C PRO A 31 6.07 -3.36 -7.93
N GLU A 32 7.11 -4.10 -7.54
CA GLU A 32 8.32 -3.51 -6.95
C GLU A 32 9.09 -2.71 -8.00
N GLY A 33 9.48 -1.47 -7.66
CA GLY A 33 10.28 -0.60 -8.54
C GLY A 33 9.53 0.01 -9.75
N GLY A 34 8.21 -0.14 -9.82
CA GLY A 34 7.38 0.40 -10.90
C GLY A 34 6.14 1.15 -10.39
N MET A 35 5.68 2.14 -11.17
CA MET A 35 4.40 2.84 -10.97
C MET A 35 3.36 2.44 -12.02
N GLU A 36 3.53 1.27 -12.65
CA GLU A 36 2.61 0.72 -13.63
C GLU A 36 2.05 -0.61 -13.12
N PRO A 37 0.76 -0.90 -13.30
CA PRO A 37 0.19 -2.17 -12.87
C PRO A 37 0.85 -3.37 -13.55
N GLU A 38 1.14 -4.42 -12.79
CA GLU A 38 1.61 -5.70 -13.31
C GLU A 38 0.68 -6.82 -12.82
N ARG A 39 0.25 -7.73 -13.70
CA ARG A 39 -0.72 -8.75 -13.31
C ARG A 39 -0.07 -10.04 -12.84
N ILE A 40 -0.33 -10.41 -11.59
CA ILE A 40 -0.21 -11.80 -11.12
C ILE A 40 -1.47 -12.56 -11.52
N GLY A 41 -1.42 -13.28 -12.65
CA GLY A 41 -2.57 -14.00 -13.18
C GLY A 41 -3.00 -15.22 -12.34
N GLY A 42 -4.30 -15.41 -12.19
CA GLY A 42 -4.88 -16.55 -11.47
C GLY A 42 -4.82 -16.38 -9.95
N ARG A 43 -5.03 -17.49 -9.23
CA ARG A 43 -5.07 -17.50 -7.77
C ARG A 43 -3.65 -17.44 -7.20
N PHE A 44 -3.44 -16.50 -6.28
CA PHE A 44 -2.18 -16.24 -5.61
C PHE A 44 -2.32 -16.41 -4.10
N SER A 45 -1.31 -17.00 -3.48
CA SER A 45 -1.17 -17.12 -2.03
C SER A 45 0.31 -17.17 -1.71
N GLY A 46 0.79 -16.22 -0.93
CA GLY A 46 2.20 -16.05 -0.66
C GLY A 46 2.55 -14.62 -0.33
N ILE A 47 3.82 -14.31 -0.49
CA ILE A 47 4.34 -13.01 -0.14
C ILE A 47 4.31 -12.11 -1.36
N LEU A 48 3.60 -10.98 -1.25
CA LEU A 48 3.45 -10.03 -2.37
C LEU A 48 4.63 -9.04 -2.44
N THR A 49 5.17 -8.67 -1.29
CA THR A 49 6.39 -7.85 -1.12
C THR A 49 6.99 -8.13 0.26
N GLU A 50 8.30 -8.02 0.44
CA GLU A 50 9.01 -8.25 1.72
C GLU A 50 9.87 -7.08 2.18
N ASP A 51 10.01 -6.05 1.36
CA ASP A 51 10.93 -4.95 1.61
C ASP A 51 10.38 -3.89 2.56
N SER A 52 11.31 -3.12 3.13
CA SER A 52 11.02 -1.93 3.91
C SER A 52 10.86 -0.72 3.00
N ILE A 53 9.81 0.06 3.24
CA ILE A 53 9.63 1.37 2.61
C ILE A 53 10.56 2.39 3.26
N THR A 54 11.26 3.14 2.43
CA THR A 54 12.16 4.23 2.78
C THR A 54 11.61 5.56 2.25
N ALA A 55 12.31 6.66 2.56
CA ALA A 55 11.97 7.96 2.00
C ALA A 55 12.04 8.01 0.45
N GLU A 56 12.88 7.17 -0.16
CA GLU A 56 13.05 7.11 -1.62
C GLU A 56 11.87 6.45 -2.34
N ASP A 57 11.04 5.72 -1.60
CA ASP A 57 9.86 5.00 -2.11
C ASP A 57 8.57 5.84 -2.00
N LEU A 58 8.64 7.02 -1.37
CA LEU A 58 7.52 7.93 -1.25
C LEU A 58 7.16 8.52 -2.61
N VAL A 59 5.87 8.67 -2.88
CA VAL A 59 5.36 9.20 -4.17
C VAL A 59 4.44 10.39 -3.98
N GLY A 60 4.29 11.20 -5.04
CA GLY A 60 3.36 12.33 -5.06
C GLY A 60 3.86 13.48 -4.18
N GLU A 61 2.97 14.07 -3.39
CA GLU A 61 3.35 15.20 -2.52
C GLU A 61 4.36 14.81 -1.43
N TRP A 62 4.52 13.52 -1.17
CA TRP A 62 5.40 12.98 -0.12
C TRP A 62 6.85 12.78 -0.59
N GLU A 63 7.14 12.89 -1.89
CA GLU A 63 8.51 12.76 -2.46
C GLU A 63 9.52 13.75 -1.87
N VAL A 64 9.02 14.90 -1.40
CA VAL A 64 9.83 15.99 -0.83
C VAL A 64 9.59 16.20 0.66
N ALA A 65 8.77 15.34 1.28
CA ALA A 65 8.47 15.42 2.70
C ALA A 65 9.59 14.79 3.52
N ASP A 66 9.83 15.32 4.72
CA ASP A 66 10.68 14.64 5.70
C ASP A 66 10.00 13.33 6.13
N PHE A 67 10.76 12.23 6.14
CA PHE A 67 10.20 10.91 6.46
C PHE A 67 9.56 10.86 7.85
N GLU A 68 10.13 11.59 8.82
CA GLU A 68 9.55 11.71 10.16
C GLU A 68 8.19 12.40 10.15
N ASP A 69 7.98 13.39 9.27
CA ASP A 69 6.68 14.05 9.11
C ASP A 69 5.65 13.11 8.49
N VAL A 70 6.06 12.26 7.53
CA VAL A 70 5.18 11.23 6.96
C VAL A 70 4.74 10.23 8.02
N VAL A 71 5.67 9.73 8.83
CA VAL A 71 5.36 8.83 9.95
C VAL A 71 4.47 9.52 10.98
N GLY A 72 4.77 10.76 11.36
CA GLY A 72 3.93 11.54 12.28
C GLY A 72 2.52 11.80 11.73
N THR A 73 2.37 11.84 10.40
CA THR A 73 1.06 11.93 9.75
C THR A 73 0.31 10.59 9.82
N PHE A 74 1.01 9.46 9.63
CA PHE A 74 0.40 8.12 9.77
C PHE A 74 -0.21 7.93 11.16
N GLU A 75 0.47 8.43 12.21
CA GLU A 75 -0.02 8.36 13.59
C GLU A 75 -1.25 9.24 13.84
N GLN A 76 -1.38 10.36 13.12
CA GLN A 76 -2.46 11.32 13.32
C GLN A 76 -3.74 10.97 12.55
N VAL A 77 -3.59 10.58 11.28
CA VAL A 77 -4.74 10.36 10.39
C VAL A 77 -4.94 8.90 9.98
N GLY A 78 -3.96 8.04 10.28
CA GLY A 78 -3.96 6.64 9.87
C GLY A 78 -3.35 6.42 8.49
N ALA A 79 -3.01 5.16 8.22
CA ALA A 79 -2.55 4.71 6.91
C ALA A 79 -3.08 3.29 6.67
N TYR A 80 -3.28 2.93 5.41
CA TYR A 80 -3.76 1.60 5.05
C TYR A 80 -3.06 1.05 3.82
N VAL A 81 -2.95 -0.27 3.75
CA VAL A 81 -2.62 -0.96 2.52
C VAL A 81 -3.89 -1.20 1.72
N ASN A 82 -3.85 -0.94 0.43
CA ASN A 82 -4.89 -1.32 -0.52
C ASN A 82 -4.30 -2.28 -1.57
N VAL A 83 -4.95 -3.41 -1.80
CA VAL A 83 -4.56 -4.38 -2.84
C VAL A 83 -5.63 -4.41 -3.91
N HIS A 84 -5.20 -4.27 -5.16
CA HIS A 84 -6.05 -4.16 -6.33
C HIS A 84 -6.01 -5.44 -7.14
N THR A 85 -7.15 -5.79 -7.74
CA THR A 85 -7.25 -6.90 -8.70
C THR A 85 -7.94 -6.44 -9.97
N GLU A 86 -7.90 -7.27 -11.02
CA GLU A 86 -8.68 -7.00 -12.23
C GLU A 86 -10.20 -6.92 -11.94
N GLN A 87 -10.70 -7.66 -10.94
CA GLN A 87 -12.11 -7.68 -10.58
C GLN A 87 -12.52 -6.46 -9.76
N TYR A 88 -11.61 -5.94 -8.95
CA TYR A 88 -11.83 -4.76 -8.10
C TYR A 88 -10.66 -3.78 -8.30
N PRO A 89 -10.68 -3.01 -9.41
CA PRO A 89 -9.58 -2.11 -9.76
C PRO A 89 -9.43 -0.95 -8.78
N ASP A 90 -10.48 -0.56 -8.07
CA ASP A 90 -10.44 0.47 -7.03
C ASP A 90 -9.90 -0.07 -5.68
N GLY A 91 -9.76 -1.39 -5.55
CA GLY A 91 -9.30 -2.08 -4.34
C GLY A 91 -10.19 -3.27 -3.97
N GLU A 92 -9.59 -4.44 -3.81
CA GLU A 92 -10.27 -5.65 -3.29
C GLU A 92 -10.08 -5.80 -1.78
N ILE A 93 -8.87 -5.49 -1.28
CA ILE A 93 -8.51 -5.67 0.13
C ILE A 93 -7.94 -4.38 0.70
N ARG A 94 -8.53 -3.95 1.82
CA ARG A 94 -8.03 -2.84 2.64
C ARG A 94 -7.59 -3.37 4.01
N GLY A 95 -6.34 -3.07 4.38
CA GLY A 95 -5.79 -3.38 5.70
C GLY A 95 -5.23 -2.13 6.37
N GLN A 96 -5.81 -1.74 7.51
CA GLN A 96 -5.29 -0.61 8.27
C GLN A 96 -3.93 -0.91 8.89
N ILE A 97 -2.99 0.03 8.76
CA ILE A 97 -1.68 -0.01 9.38
C ILE A 97 -1.82 0.62 10.76
N LEU A 98 -1.70 -0.21 11.79
CA LEU A 98 -1.75 0.25 13.17
C LEU A 98 -0.34 0.69 13.60
N PRO A 99 -0.22 1.76 14.41
CA PRO A 99 1.04 2.08 15.05
C PRO A 99 1.51 0.89 15.90
N PRO A 100 2.82 0.74 16.09
CA PRO A 100 3.34 -0.32 16.94
C PRO A 100 2.68 -0.26 18.32
N HIS A 101 2.20 -1.40 18.80
CA HIS A 101 1.72 -1.51 20.17
C HIS A 101 2.91 -1.31 21.12
N GLU A 102 2.84 -0.29 21.98
CA GLU A 102 3.74 -0.14 23.14
C GLU A 102 3.50 -1.23 24.20
#